data_AF-A0A0E3LVF9-F1
#
_entry.id   AF-A0A0E3LVF9-F1
#
_cell.length_a   1.000
_cell.length_b   1.000
_cell.length_c   1.000
_cell.angle_alpha   90.00
_cell.angle_beta   90.00
_cell.angle_gamma   90.00
#
_symmetry.space_group_name_H-M   'P 1'
#
loop_
_entity.id
_entity.type
_entity.pdbx_description
1 polymer ?
#
loop_
_entity_poly.entity_id
_entity_poly.type
_entity_poly.pdbx_seq_one_letter_code
_entity_poly.pdbx_strand_id
1 'polypeptide(L)'
;MSSSENSLKDYLPILSMAGLILIVQILSLLLSTPMETNEMQAFEDPTQVSNSIYYIVMILTFTLFVLIAIKKNMKWVISLLIYLAILSTLYYVFFALLTLIPSLAGLENIISILLSTGLTLLLYKYPEWYVIDILGVCIAAGVSALIGISLSVIPVVVLLILLAVYDAISVYKTKHMITMAEGVMDLKLPILFIIPKHRDYSFIKESFKEGETREAFFMGLGDAVMPSLLVVSANVFIENGGISYPVLGAMLGTLAGHVILSILVMRGKPQAGLPFLNSGAILGFFAGVLLSGASIL
;
A
#
# COMPACT_ATOMS: atom_id res chain seq x y z
N MET A 1 -14.10 -25.04 -31.71
CA MET A 1 -13.86 -25.49 -30.33
C MET A 1 -12.41 -25.16 -29.96
N SER A 2 -12.19 -24.03 -29.28
CA SER A 2 -10.91 -23.62 -28.68
C SER A 2 -11.20 -22.44 -27.76
N SER A 3 -11.83 -22.73 -26.62
CA SER A 3 -12.36 -21.68 -25.71
C SER A 3 -12.22 -22.04 -24.23
N SER A 4 -11.24 -22.87 -23.87
CA SER A 4 -11.06 -23.29 -22.47
C SER A 4 -9.65 -23.15 -21.90
N GLU A 5 -8.61 -22.84 -22.69
CA GLU A 5 -7.23 -22.74 -22.17
C GLU A 5 -6.80 -21.33 -21.74
N ASN A 6 -7.57 -20.28 -22.06
CA ASN A 6 -7.20 -18.89 -21.71
C ASN A 6 -7.73 -18.42 -20.35
N SER A 7 -8.64 -19.14 -19.71
CA SER A 7 -9.29 -18.66 -18.48
C SER A 7 -8.31 -18.53 -17.29
N LEU A 8 -7.56 -19.58 -16.97
CA LEU A 8 -6.72 -19.61 -15.76
C LEU A 8 -5.51 -18.65 -15.82
N LYS A 9 -4.93 -18.44 -17.01
CA LYS A 9 -3.79 -17.53 -17.18
C LYS A 9 -4.19 -16.06 -17.05
N ASP A 10 -5.42 -15.72 -17.40
CA ASP A 10 -5.94 -14.34 -17.28
C ASP A 10 -6.28 -13.97 -15.83
N TYR A 11 -6.68 -14.95 -15.00
CA TYR A 11 -6.95 -14.72 -13.57
C TYR A 11 -5.71 -14.82 -12.67
N LEU A 12 -4.61 -15.40 -13.14
CA LEU A 12 -3.40 -15.61 -12.35
C LEU A 12 -2.81 -14.30 -11.83
N PRO A 13 -2.66 -13.23 -12.63
CA PRO A 13 -2.18 -11.93 -12.13
C PRO A 13 -3.11 -11.29 -11.09
N ILE A 14 -4.43 -11.46 -11.26
CA ILE A 14 -5.43 -10.92 -10.32
C ILE A 14 -5.32 -11.61 -8.96
N LEU A 15 -5.16 -12.94 -8.98
CA LEU A 15 -4.97 -13.74 -7.77
C LEU A 15 -3.62 -13.44 -7.11
N SER A 16 -2.55 -13.28 -7.89
CA SER A 16 -1.25 -12.87 -7.38
C SER A 16 -1.31 -11.50 -6.69
N MET A 17 -2.05 -10.55 -7.26
CA MET A 17 -2.25 -9.23 -6.68
C MET A 17 -3.03 -9.30 -5.35
N ALA A 18 -4.09 -10.11 -5.32
CA ALA A 18 -4.83 -10.39 -4.09
C ALA A 18 -3.93 -11.02 -3.01
N GLY A 19 -3.04 -11.93 -3.43
CA GLY A 19 -2.01 -12.52 -2.56
C GLY A 19 -1.05 -11.47 -1.99
N LEU A 20 -0.57 -10.53 -2.79
CA LEU A 20 0.28 -9.43 -2.32
C LEU A 20 -0.45 -8.53 -1.31
N ILE A 21 -1.71 -8.17 -1.58
CA ILE A 21 -2.53 -7.38 -0.64
C ILE A 21 -2.67 -8.12 0.70
N LEU A 22 -2.96 -9.42 0.68
CA LEU A 22 -3.02 -10.23 1.89
C LEU A 22 -1.70 -10.27 2.65
N ILE A 23 -0.58 -10.44 1.95
CA ILE A 23 0.75 -10.45 2.58
C ILE A 23 1.02 -9.10 3.24
N VAL A 24 0.69 -7.99 2.57
CA VAL A 24 0.81 -6.63 3.16
C VAL A 24 -0.04 -6.50 4.42
N GLN A 25 -1.29 -6.96 4.40
CA GLN A 25 -2.18 -6.92 5.57
C GLN A 25 -1.62 -7.74 6.74
N ILE A 26 -1.21 -8.99 6.48
CA ILE A 26 -0.67 -9.88 7.52
C ILE A 26 0.63 -9.31 8.11
N LEU A 27 1.54 -8.84 7.26
CA LEU A 27 2.78 -8.22 7.73
C LEU A 27 2.51 -6.93 8.51
N SER A 28 1.55 -6.11 8.07
CA SER A 28 1.19 -4.89 8.79
C SER A 28 0.62 -5.16 10.19
N LEU A 29 -0.19 -6.23 10.35
CA LEU A 29 -0.67 -6.69 11.65
C LEU A 29 0.45 -7.23 12.54
N LEU A 30 1.42 -7.93 11.95
CA LEU A 30 2.58 -8.41 12.70
C LEU A 30 3.48 -7.26 13.16
N LEU A 31 3.61 -6.21 12.35
CA LEU A 31 4.40 -5.02 12.66
C LEU A 31 3.71 -4.05 13.62
N SER A 32 2.37 -4.06 13.70
CA SER A 32 1.66 -3.09 14.53
C SER A 32 2.00 -3.23 16.01
N THR A 33 2.14 -4.46 16.52
CA THR A 33 2.44 -4.70 17.94
C THR A 33 3.82 -4.20 18.37
N PRO A 34 4.95 -4.54 17.71
CA PRO A 34 6.23 -3.96 18.10
C PRO A 34 6.28 -2.44 17.88
N MET A 35 5.64 -1.91 16.82
CA MET A 35 5.64 -0.46 16.58
C MET A 35 4.86 0.31 17.65
N GLU A 36 3.76 -0.24 18.15
CA GLU A 36 2.99 0.34 19.27
C GLU A 36 3.80 0.33 20.57
N THR A 37 4.48 -0.77 20.90
CA THR A 37 5.32 -0.85 22.11
C THR A 37 6.51 0.10 22.10
N ASN A 38 6.97 0.51 20.92
CA ASN A 38 8.04 1.49 20.74
C ASN A 38 7.52 2.93 20.56
N GLU A 39 6.24 3.17 20.87
CA GLU A 39 5.59 4.49 20.81
C GLU A 39 5.77 5.19 19.45
N MET A 40 5.75 4.43 18.35
CA MET A 40 5.96 4.96 17.00
C MET A 40 4.71 5.68 16.43
N GLN A 41 3.83 6.16 17.30
CA GLN A 41 2.61 6.85 16.89
C GLN A 41 2.93 8.26 16.42
N ALA A 42 2.34 8.65 15.29
CA ALA A 42 2.55 9.97 14.69
C ALA A 42 1.72 11.08 15.35
N PHE A 43 0.64 10.73 16.05
CA PHE A 43 -0.29 11.67 16.68
C PHE A 43 -0.47 11.33 18.16
N GLU A 44 -0.51 12.36 19.02
CA GLU A 44 -0.71 12.20 20.47
C GLU A 44 -2.12 11.71 20.82
N ASP A 45 -3.14 12.12 20.05
CA ASP A 45 -4.54 11.68 20.23
C ASP A 45 -5.06 11.01 18.95
N PRO A 46 -5.04 9.66 18.88
CA PRO A 46 -5.50 8.90 17.71
C PRO A 46 -7.00 8.99 17.44
N THR A 47 -7.82 9.52 18.37
CA THR A 47 -9.29 9.54 18.25
C THR A 47 -9.83 10.73 17.46
N GLN A 48 -9.01 11.78 17.29
CA GLN A 48 -9.45 13.00 16.64
C GLN A 48 -9.56 12.86 15.12
N VAL A 49 -10.76 13.16 14.60
CA VAL A 49 -11.04 13.17 13.15
C VAL A 49 -10.21 14.22 12.41
N SER A 50 -9.78 15.28 13.09
CA SER A 50 -8.89 16.30 12.52
C SER A 50 -7.59 15.71 11.98
N ASN A 51 -7.08 14.61 12.58
CA ASN A 51 -5.84 13.96 12.14
C ASN A 51 -5.95 13.45 10.70
N SER A 52 -7.12 12.98 10.28
CA SER A 52 -7.36 12.54 8.90
C SER A 52 -7.25 13.70 7.90
N ILE A 53 -7.74 14.89 8.28
CA ILE A 53 -7.63 16.10 7.46
C ILE A 53 -6.18 16.55 7.39
N TYR A 54 -5.48 16.61 8.54
CA TYR A 54 -4.05 16.94 8.57
C TYR A 54 -3.23 15.98 7.69
N TYR A 55 -3.52 14.68 7.76
CA TYR A 55 -2.85 13.66 6.96
C TYR A 55 -3.08 13.87 5.45
N ILE A 56 -4.32 14.16 5.02
CA ILE A 56 -4.62 14.49 3.62
C ILE A 56 -3.85 15.74 3.17
N VAL A 57 -3.84 16.80 3.98
CA VAL A 57 -3.10 18.04 3.67
C VAL A 57 -1.61 17.77 3.54
N MET A 58 -1.03 16.92 4.40
CA MET A 58 0.37 16.53 4.30
C MET A 58 0.66 15.74 3.02
N ILE A 59 -0.18 14.76 2.65
CA ILE A 59 -0.04 14.03 1.39
C ILE A 59 -0.11 14.99 0.19
N LEU A 60 -1.08 15.90 0.17
CA LEU A 60 -1.23 16.88 -0.92
C LEU A 60 -0.03 17.83 -1.00
N THR A 61 0.51 18.25 0.14
CA THR A 61 1.70 19.10 0.20
C THR A 61 2.94 18.36 -0.31
N PHE A 62 3.11 17.11 0.12
CA PHE A 62 4.22 16.26 -0.32
C PHE A 62 4.15 15.96 -1.82
N THR A 63 2.97 15.61 -2.34
CA THR A 63 2.77 15.38 -3.77
C THR A 63 3.00 16.65 -4.58
N LEU A 64 2.53 17.82 -4.12
CA LEU A 64 2.83 19.10 -4.76
C LEU A 64 4.34 19.38 -4.80
N PHE A 65 5.07 19.10 -3.71
CA PHE A 65 6.52 19.24 -3.67
C PHE A 65 7.21 18.36 -4.72
N VAL A 66 6.81 17.08 -4.83
CA VAL A 66 7.32 16.16 -5.85
C VAL A 66 7.00 16.66 -7.26
N LEU A 67 5.78 17.13 -7.52
CA LEU A 67 5.39 17.68 -8.83
C LEU A 67 6.20 18.93 -9.21
N ILE A 68 6.51 19.81 -8.25
CA ILE A 68 7.37 20.97 -8.48
C ILE A 68 8.80 20.52 -8.84
N ALA A 69 9.33 19.50 -8.16
CA ALA A 69 10.64 18.95 -8.46
C ALA A 69 10.70 18.34 -9.86
N ILE A 70 9.62 17.66 -10.30
CA ILE A 70 9.47 17.15 -11.67
C ILE A 70 9.44 18.30 -12.67
N LYS A 71 8.63 19.34 -12.42
CA LYS A 71 8.51 20.51 -13.31
C LYS A 71 9.84 21.25 -13.48
N LYS A 72 10.70 21.25 -12.45
CA LYS A 72 12.07 21.81 -12.51
C LYS A 72 13.12 20.84 -13.06
N ASN A 73 12.72 19.64 -13.48
CA ASN A 73 13.59 18.57 -13.97
C ASN A 73 14.73 18.21 -13.00
N MET A 74 14.49 18.33 -11.70
CA MET A 74 15.48 18.07 -10.64
C MET A 74 15.53 16.57 -10.32
N LYS A 75 15.93 15.74 -11.30
CA LYS A 75 15.95 14.27 -11.17
C LYS A 75 16.70 13.77 -9.93
N TRP A 76 17.83 14.41 -9.60
CA TRP A 76 18.61 14.08 -8.40
C TRP A 76 17.83 14.27 -7.10
N VAL A 77 17.03 15.35 -6.98
CA VAL A 77 16.23 15.62 -5.78
C VAL A 77 15.13 14.57 -5.61
N ILE A 78 14.47 14.20 -6.70
CA ILE A 78 13.40 13.18 -6.68
C ILE A 78 13.96 11.83 -6.26
N SER A 79 15.06 11.39 -6.89
CA SER A 79 15.71 10.13 -6.53
C SER A 79 16.20 10.15 -5.08
N LEU A 80 16.88 11.21 -4.64
CA LEU A 80 17.35 11.35 -3.26
C LEU A 80 16.21 11.25 -2.26
N LEU A 81 15.12 11.98 -2.49
CA LEU A 81 13.96 12.00 -1.61
C LEU A 81 13.31 10.61 -1.51
N ILE A 82 13.17 9.92 -2.64
CA ILE A 82 12.53 8.60 -2.68
C ILE A 82 13.43 7.54 -2.04
N TYR A 83 14.74 7.54 -2.31
CA TYR A 83 15.67 6.63 -1.63
C TYR A 83 15.75 6.89 -0.12
N LEU A 84 15.67 8.16 0.31
CA LEU A 84 15.62 8.51 1.74
C LEU A 84 14.33 7.99 2.38
N ALA A 85 13.18 8.14 1.72
CA ALA A 85 11.91 7.60 2.20
C ALA A 85 11.94 6.07 2.31
N ILE A 86 12.49 5.38 1.30
CA ILE A 86 12.67 3.92 1.32
C ILE A 86 13.59 3.49 2.46
N LEU A 87 14.74 4.15 2.62
CA LEU A 87 15.71 3.82 3.67
C LEU A 87 15.10 4.03 5.06
N SER A 88 14.42 5.16 5.27
CA SER A 88 13.78 5.49 6.56
C SER A 88 12.66 4.50 6.89
N THR A 89 11.77 4.19 5.94
CA THR A 89 10.68 3.23 6.17
C THR A 89 11.21 1.82 6.46
N LEU A 90 12.21 1.34 5.69
CA LEU A 90 12.84 0.05 5.95
C LEU A 90 13.54 0.01 7.31
N TYR A 91 14.21 1.09 7.72
CA TYR A 91 14.82 1.17 9.05
C TYR A 91 13.78 0.93 10.15
N TYR A 92 12.63 1.61 10.12
CA TYR A 92 11.57 1.43 11.12
C TYR A 92 10.97 0.01 11.08
N VAL A 93 10.81 -0.58 9.90
CA VAL A 93 10.33 -1.96 9.75
C VAL A 93 11.29 -2.95 10.40
N PHE A 94 12.58 -2.89 10.08
CA PHE A 94 13.57 -3.81 10.66
C PHE A 94 13.78 -3.56 12.14
N PHE A 95 13.76 -2.31 12.58
CA PHE A 95 13.85 -1.98 14.00
C PHE A 95 12.70 -2.63 14.77
N ALA A 96 11.45 -2.43 14.32
CA ALA A 96 10.30 -3.05 14.94
C ALA A 96 10.41 -4.59 14.96
N LEU A 97 10.81 -5.23 13.86
CA LEU A 97 10.98 -6.69 13.83
C LEU A 97 12.07 -7.21 14.77
N LEU A 98 13.18 -6.48 14.91
CA LEU A 98 14.30 -6.93 15.75
C LEU A 98 13.98 -6.80 17.24
N THR A 99 13.14 -5.84 17.63
CA THR A 99 12.67 -5.71 19.03
C THR A 99 11.87 -6.93 19.50
N LEU A 100 11.27 -7.69 18.58
CA LEU A 100 10.59 -8.96 18.90
C LEU A 100 11.55 -10.09 19.32
N ILE A 101 12.87 -9.91 19.15
CA ILE A 101 13.88 -10.93 19.45
C ILE A 101 14.74 -10.45 20.64
N PRO A 102 14.44 -10.90 21.87
CA PRO A 102 15.12 -10.42 23.09
C PRO A 102 16.64 -10.63 23.10
N SER A 103 17.15 -11.60 22.34
CA SER A 103 18.59 -11.90 22.27
C SER A 103 19.40 -10.85 21.49
N LEU A 104 18.76 -9.96 20.72
CA LEU A 104 19.41 -8.89 19.96
C LEU A 104 19.26 -7.51 20.61
N ALA A 105 18.71 -7.44 21.83
CA ALA A 105 18.51 -6.20 22.57
C ALA A 105 19.81 -5.35 22.61
N GLY A 106 19.70 -4.09 22.16
CA GLY A 106 20.81 -3.14 22.08
C GLY A 106 21.60 -3.12 20.76
N LEU A 107 21.50 -4.17 19.92
CA LEU A 107 22.09 -4.20 18.56
C LEU A 107 21.08 -3.86 17.46
N GLU A 108 19.79 -3.78 17.80
CA GLU A 108 18.67 -3.53 16.89
C GLU A 108 18.91 -2.32 15.97
N ASN A 109 19.39 -1.20 16.53
CA ASN A 109 19.69 0.00 15.75
C ASN A 109 20.77 -0.23 14.69
N ILE A 110 21.89 -0.87 15.07
CA ILE A 110 23.02 -1.09 14.18
C ILE A 110 22.62 -2.04 13.05
N ILE A 111 21.91 -3.12 13.39
CA ILE A 111 21.47 -4.13 12.42
C ILE A 111 20.40 -3.55 11.50
N SER A 112 19.46 -2.74 12.02
CA SER A 112 18.42 -2.08 11.21
C SER A 112 19.03 -1.11 10.21
N ILE A 113 20.03 -0.32 10.60
CA ILE A 113 20.76 0.58 9.70
C ILE A 113 21.48 -0.23 8.62
N LEU A 114 22.16 -1.31 9.00
CA LEU A 114 22.89 -2.16 8.06
C LEU A 114 21.96 -2.82 7.04
N LEU A 115 20.82 -3.39 7.49
CA LEU A 115 19.85 -4.06 6.63
C LEU A 115 19.13 -3.07 5.71
N SER A 116 18.61 -1.96 6.26
CA SER A 116 17.92 -0.92 5.46
C SER A 116 18.84 -0.31 4.40
N THR A 117 20.09 0.00 4.76
CA THR A 117 21.08 0.52 3.82
C THR A 117 21.44 -0.54 2.77
N GLY A 118 21.68 -1.78 3.18
CA GLY A 118 22.02 -2.89 2.28
C GLY A 118 20.93 -3.15 1.24
N LEU A 119 19.66 -3.20 1.66
CA LEU A 119 18.52 -3.41 0.77
C LEU A 119 18.24 -2.20 -0.13
N THR A 120 18.41 -0.99 0.37
CA THR A 120 18.29 0.23 -0.45
C THR A 120 19.38 0.29 -1.52
N LEU A 121 20.62 -0.11 -1.20
CA LEU A 121 21.71 -0.22 -2.17
C LEU A 121 21.48 -1.35 -3.18
N LEU A 122 20.91 -2.47 -2.75
CA LEU A 122 20.52 -3.56 -3.63
C LEU A 122 19.48 -3.08 -4.65
N LEU A 123 18.44 -2.37 -4.20
CA LEU A 123 17.45 -1.76 -5.07
C LEU A 123 18.06 -0.75 -6.04
N TYR A 124 19.02 0.07 -5.59
CA TYR A 124 19.72 1.02 -6.44
C TYR A 124 20.53 0.34 -7.55
N LYS A 125 21.19 -0.79 -7.23
CA LYS A 125 22.09 -1.49 -8.16
C LYS A 125 21.37 -2.48 -9.08
N TYR A 126 20.33 -3.15 -8.58
CA TYR A 126 19.60 -4.21 -9.28
C TYR A 126 18.07 -4.09 -9.03
N PRO A 127 17.38 -3.15 -9.69
CA PRO A 127 15.92 -3.00 -9.59
C PRO A 127 15.20 -4.05 -10.45
N GLU A 128 15.32 -5.32 -10.08
CA GLU A 128 14.52 -6.39 -10.69
C GLU A 128 13.12 -6.42 -10.07
N TRP A 129 12.12 -6.93 -10.81
CA TRP A 129 10.71 -6.86 -10.44
C TRP A 129 10.42 -7.51 -9.08
N TYR A 130 11.05 -8.65 -8.77
CA TYR A 130 10.85 -9.33 -7.49
C TYR A 130 11.49 -8.57 -6.32
N VAL A 131 12.61 -7.85 -6.55
CA VAL A 131 13.22 -6.99 -5.53
C VAL A 131 12.27 -5.83 -5.22
N ILE A 132 11.72 -5.22 -6.27
CA ILE A 132 10.76 -4.13 -6.16
C ILE A 132 9.52 -4.58 -5.40
N ASP A 133 8.96 -5.74 -5.73
CA ASP A 133 7.75 -6.24 -5.08
C ASP A 133 8.00 -6.64 -3.63
N ILE A 134 9.10 -7.32 -3.31
CA ILE A 134 9.43 -7.69 -1.92
C ILE A 134 9.63 -6.43 -1.08
N LEU A 135 10.42 -5.46 -1.55
CA LEU A 135 10.61 -4.20 -0.83
C LEU A 135 9.33 -3.38 -0.78
N GLY A 136 8.54 -3.37 -1.85
CA GLY A 136 7.24 -2.73 -1.92
C GLY A 136 6.27 -3.31 -0.88
N VAL A 137 6.26 -4.62 -0.70
CA VAL A 137 5.49 -5.29 0.36
C VAL A 137 5.98 -4.87 1.74
N CYS A 138 7.29 -4.86 1.99
CA CYS A 138 7.85 -4.42 3.28
C CYS A 138 7.50 -2.96 3.59
N ILE A 139 7.65 -2.06 2.61
CA ILE A 139 7.34 -0.64 2.76
C ILE A 139 5.84 -0.45 2.96
N ALA A 140 5.00 -1.10 2.15
CA ALA A 140 3.56 -1.02 2.28
C ALA A 140 3.08 -1.52 3.64
N ALA A 141 3.62 -2.65 4.12
CA ALA A 141 3.31 -3.17 5.44
C ALA A 141 3.75 -2.22 6.56
N GLY A 142 4.97 -1.69 6.49
CA GLY A 142 5.50 -0.74 7.47
C GLY A 142 4.71 0.57 7.54
N VAL A 143 4.42 1.17 6.38
CA VAL A 143 3.60 2.39 6.30
C VAL A 143 2.18 2.13 6.79
N SER A 144 1.59 0.98 6.44
CA SER A 144 0.25 0.60 6.90
C SER A 144 0.21 0.42 8.41
N ALA A 145 1.24 -0.21 8.99
CA ALA A 145 1.36 -0.38 10.43
C ALA A 145 1.52 0.97 11.14
N LEU A 146 2.49 1.80 10.73
CA LEU A 146 2.76 3.11 11.34
C LEU A 146 1.53 4.03 11.34
N ILE A 147 0.82 4.13 10.22
CA ILE A 147 -0.36 4.99 10.14
C ILE A 147 -1.55 4.33 10.84
N GLY A 148 -1.69 3.01 10.73
CA GLY A 148 -2.77 2.26 11.36
C GLY A 148 -2.74 2.29 12.90
N ILE A 149 -1.55 2.31 13.51
CA ILE A 149 -1.42 2.53 14.96
C ILE A 149 -1.65 3.99 15.36
N SER A 150 -1.47 4.93 14.42
CA SER A 150 -1.53 6.38 14.69
C SER A 150 -2.95 6.97 14.56
N LEU A 151 -3.86 6.26 13.90
CA LEU A 151 -5.23 6.71 13.66
C LEU A 151 -6.19 5.63 14.14
N SER A 152 -7.12 6.00 15.02
CA SER A 152 -8.19 5.11 15.43
C SER A 152 -9.19 4.88 14.29
N VAL A 153 -10.12 3.94 14.51
CA VAL A 153 -11.03 3.42 13.49
C VAL A 153 -11.83 4.54 12.81
N ILE A 154 -12.38 5.48 13.57
CA ILE A 154 -13.25 6.55 13.02
C ILE A 154 -12.46 7.49 12.10
N PRO A 155 -11.34 8.10 12.52
CA PRO A 155 -10.45 8.84 11.62
C PRO A 155 -10.03 8.06 10.38
N VAL A 156 -9.68 6.77 10.51
CA VAL A 156 -9.31 5.96 9.33
C VAL A 156 -10.48 5.81 8.37
N VAL A 157 -11.69 5.50 8.84
CA VAL A 157 -12.88 5.40 7.97
C VAL A 157 -13.13 6.73 7.24
N VAL A 158 -13.03 7.86 7.94
CA VAL A 158 -13.17 9.20 7.32
C VAL A 158 -12.10 9.43 6.26
N LEU A 159 -10.83 9.09 6.56
CA LEU A 159 -9.72 9.20 5.62
C LEU A 159 -9.97 8.37 4.35
N LEU A 160 -10.40 7.11 4.51
CA LEU A 160 -10.67 6.21 3.40
C LEU A 160 -11.82 6.67 2.51
N ILE A 161 -12.89 7.23 3.11
CA ILE A 161 -14.01 7.82 2.37
C ILE A 161 -13.54 9.05 1.59
N LEU A 162 -12.79 9.96 2.21
CA LEU A 162 -12.30 11.17 1.55
C LEU A 162 -11.38 10.83 0.36
N LEU A 163 -10.47 9.88 0.52
CA LEU A 163 -9.58 9.44 -0.55
C LEU A 163 -10.32 8.70 -1.67
N ALA A 164 -11.31 7.87 -1.33
CA ALA A 164 -12.17 7.23 -2.32
C ALA A 164 -12.96 8.27 -3.14
N VAL A 165 -13.53 9.28 -2.49
CA VAL A 165 -14.24 10.37 -3.18
C VAL A 165 -13.30 11.16 -4.08
N TYR A 166 -12.09 11.48 -3.60
CA TYR A 166 -11.08 12.15 -4.41
C TYR A 166 -10.71 11.36 -5.66
N ASP A 167 -10.43 10.06 -5.54
CA ASP A 167 -10.07 9.18 -6.66
C ASP A 167 -11.23 9.04 -7.66
N ALA A 168 -12.46 8.86 -7.18
CA ALA A 168 -13.64 8.81 -8.04
C ALA A 168 -13.85 10.11 -8.83
N ILE A 169 -13.67 11.28 -8.19
CA ILE A 169 -13.76 12.58 -8.87
C ILE A 169 -12.64 12.72 -9.90
N SER A 170 -11.41 12.34 -9.55
CA SER A 170 -10.25 12.42 -10.43
C SER A 170 -10.43 11.57 -11.70
N VAL A 171 -10.93 10.34 -11.56
CA VAL A 171 -11.10 9.41 -12.69
C VAL A 171 -12.33 9.76 -13.54
N TYR A 172 -13.49 9.98 -12.92
CA TYR A 172 -14.74 10.15 -13.68
C TYR A 172 -14.98 11.58 -14.16
N LYS A 173 -14.57 12.59 -13.38
CA LYS A 173 -14.88 14.00 -13.68
C LYS A 173 -13.73 14.70 -14.37
N THR A 174 -12.53 14.67 -13.81
CA THR A 174 -11.41 15.46 -14.34
C THR A 174 -10.63 14.74 -15.42
N LYS A 175 -10.66 13.39 -15.46
CA LYS A 175 -9.87 12.53 -16.37
C LYS A 175 -8.37 12.91 -16.40
N HIS A 176 -7.89 13.65 -15.40
CA HIS A 176 -6.58 14.29 -15.40
C HIS A 176 -5.44 13.25 -15.30
N MET A 177 -5.76 12.05 -14.84
CA MET A 177 -4.86 10.90 -14.78
C MET A 177 -4.59 10.29 -16.17
N ILE A 178 -5.47 10.49 -17.16
CA ILE A 178 -5.30 9.98 -18.53
C ILE A 178 -4.35 10.89 -19.34
N THR A 179 -4.32 12.19 -19.04
CA THR A 179 -3.52 13.19 -19.77
C THR A 179 -2.14 13.47 -19.15
N MET A 180 -1.86 12.97 -17.94
CA MET A 180 -0.57 13.12 -17.23
C MET A 180 0.39 11.95 -17.46
N ALA A 181 0.03 11.00 -18.32
CA ALA A 181 0.80 9.79 -18.59
C ALA A 181 2.12 10.05 -19.36
N GLU A 182 2.33 11.24 -19.92
CA GLU A 182 3.51 11.54 -20.77
C GLU A 182 4.77 11.96 -19.99
N GLY A 183 4.70 12.25 -18.68
CA GLY A 183 5.81 12.91 -17.96
C GLY A 183 6.50 12.15 -16.83
N VAL A 184 5.95 11.03 -16.34
CA VAL A 184 6.36 10.43 -15.05
C VAL A 184 6.79 8.96 -15.16
N MET A 185 6.65 8.33 -16.34
CA MET A 185 6.90 6.88 -16.51
C MET A 185 8.37 6.49 -16.65
N ASP A 186 9.31 7.44 -16.70
CA ASP A 186 10.76 7.15 -16.79
C ASP A 186 11.41 6.86 -15.43
N LEU A 187 10.71 7.13 -14.33
CA LEU A 187 11.24 6.95 -12.98
C LEU A 187 10.95 5.52 -12.51
N LYS A 188 11.90 4.60 -12.75
CA LYS A 188 11.91 3.18 -12.32
C LYS A 188 11.96 3.02 -10.79
N LEU A 189 10.99 3.59 -10.08
CA LEU A 189 10.93 3.65 -8.64
C LEU A 189 9.86 2.67 -8.13
N PRO A 190 10.07 2.04 -6.95
CA PRO A 190 9.13 1.08 -6.38
C PRO A 190 7.92 1.83 -5.80
N ILE A 191 7.08 2.38 -6.68
CA ILE A 191 5.83 3.07 -6.35
C ILE A 191 4.64 2.19 -6.77
N LEU A 192 4.92 1.10 -7.50
CA LEU A 192 3.97 0.18 -8.10
C LEU A 192 4.41 -1.26 -7.79
N PHE A 193 3.45 -2.14 -7.52
CA PHE A 193 3.63 -3.58 -7.62
C PHE A 193 3.64 -3.99 -9.09
N ILE A 194 4.51 -4.95 -9.45
CA ILE A 194 4.78 -5.35 -10.82
C ILE A 194 4.62 -6.86 -10.96
N ILE A 195 3.45 -7.31 -11.41
CA ILE A 195 3.22 -8.74 -11.64
C ILE A 195 3.43 -9.05 -13.12
N PRO A 196 4.50 -9.79 -13.48
CA PRO A 196 4.75 -10.13 -14.87
C PRO A 196 3.75 -11.17 -15.38
N LYS A 197 3.33 -11.04 -16.65
CA LYS A 197 2.49 -12.06 -17.32
C LYS A 197 3.29 -13.28 -17.79
N HIS A 198 4.61 -13.17 -17.88
CA HIS A 198 5.53 -14.22 -18.34
C HIS A 198 6.76 -14.34 -17.43
N ARG A 199 7.32 -15.55 -17.27
CA ARG A 199 8.42 -15.82 -16.32
C ARG A 199 9.76 -15.18 -16.71
N ASP A 200 9.94 -14.84 -17.99
CA ASP A 200 11.18 -14.27 -18.53
C ASP A 200 11.19 -12.72 -18.54
N TYR A 201 10.25 -12.10 -17.83
CA TYR A 201 10.10 -10.66 -17.78
C TYR A 201 11.20 -9.98 -16.94
N SER A 202 11.76 -8.89 -17.47
CA SER A 202 12.78 -8.07 -16.82
C SER A 202 12.40 -6.59 -16.87
N PHE A 203 12.06 -6.00 -15.72
CA PHE A 203 11.72 -4.59 -15.58
C PHE A 203 12.86 -3.64 -15.98
N ILE A 204 14.12 -4.11 -15.93
CA ILE A 204 15.28 -3.34 -16.38
C ILE A 204 15.25 -3.14 -17.90
N LYS A 205 14.77 -4.15 -18.65
CA LYS A 205 14.79 -4.19 -20.12
C LYS A 205 13.50 -3.67 -20.77
N GLU A 206 12.41 -3.55 -20.01
CA GLU A 206 11.15 -3.04 -20.55
C GLU A 206 11.29 -1.54 -20.89
N SER A 207 10.95 -1.21 -22.14
CA SER A 207 10.83 0.18 -22.61
C SER A 207 9.36 0.53 -22.75
N PHE A 208 8.89 1.54 -22.01
CA PHE A 208 7.50 2.02 -22.10
C PHE A 208 7.27 2.78 -23.41
N LYS A 209 7.09 2.07 -24.52
CA LYS A 209 6.66 2.66 -25.80
C LYS A 209 5.14 2.56 -25.93
N GLU A 210 4.49 3.66 -26.32
CA GLU A 210 3.06 3.69 -26.57
C GLU A 210 2.67 2.71 -27.69
N GLY A 211 1.75 1.78 -27.38
CA GLY A 211 1.18 0.86 -28.36
C GLY A 211 1.51 -0.62 -28.15
N GLU A 212 2.45 -0.98 -27.27
CA GLU A 212 2.73 -2.37 -26.91
C GLU A 212 1.81 -2.86 -25.78
N THR A 213 1.37 -4.12 -25.86
CA THR A 213 0.55 -4.75 -24.82
C THR A 213 1.36 -4.80 -23.53
N ARG A 214 0.91 -4.07 -22.49
CA ARG A 214 1.58 -4.07 -21.18
C ARG A 214 1.82 -5.51 -20.71
N GLU A 215 3.09 -5.90 -20.63
CA GLU A 215 3.52 -7.26 -20.29
C GLU A 215 3.45 -7.54 -18.78
N ALA A 216 3.25 -6.49 -17.98
CA ALA A 216 3.03 -6.57 -16.54
C ALA A 216 1.71 -5.89 -16.10
N PHE A 217 1.16 -6.40 -15.01
CA PHE A 217 0.08 -5.76 -14.27
C PHE A 217 0.70 -4.83 -13.22
N PHE A 218 0.26 -3.56 -13.23
CA PHE A 218 0.74 -2.54 -12.30
C PHE A 218 -0.38 -2.12 -11.36
N MET A 219 -0.09 -2.05 -10.07
CA MET A 219 -1.00 -1.54 -9.04
C MET A 219 -0.24 -0.62 -8.10
N GLY A 220 -0.84 0.49 -7.68
CA GLY A 220 -0.20 1.43 -6.76
C GLY A 220 0.07 0.78 -5.41
N LEU A 221 1.25 1.00 -4.82
CA LEU A 221 1.50 0.58 -3.44
C LEU A 221 0.45 1.16 -2.48
N GLY A 222 0.03 2.41 -2.74
CA GLY A 222 -1.04 3.08 -2.00
C GLY A 222 -2.36 2.33 -1.97
N ASP A 223 -2.71 1.61 -3.05
CA ASP A 223 -3.98 0.88 -3.13
C ASP A 223 -4.01 -0.34 -2.20
N ALA A 224 -2.84 -0.93 -1.88
CA ALA A 224 -2.72 -1.96 -0.86
C ALA A 224 -2.60 -1.37 0.55
N VAL A 225 -1.94 -0.21 0.68
CA VAL A 225 -1.74 0.46 1.98
C VAL A 225 -3.06 0.97 2.55
N MET A 226 -3.87 1.69 1.76
CA MET A 226 -5.06 2.38 2.27
C MET A 226 -6.05 1.43 2.99
N PRO A 227 -6.51 0.32 2.38
CA PRO A 227 -7.40 -0.60 3.08
C PRO A 227 -6.75 -1.26 4.31
N SER A 228 -5.44 -1.50 4.25
CA SER A 228 -4.68 -2.12 5.35
C SER A 228 -4.59 -1.22 6.59
N LEU A 229 -4.74 0.10 6.44
CA LEU A 229 -4.86 1.03 7.57
C LEU A 229 -6.03 0.66 8.49
N LEU A 230 -7.19 0.34 7.90
CA LEU A 230 -8.37 -0.03 8.66
C LEU A 230 -8.20 -1.38 9.36
N VAL A 231 -7.51 -2.32 8.70
CA VAL A 231 -7.19 -3.64 9.26
C VAL A 231 -6.32 -3.51 10.51
N VAL A 232 -5.25 -2.71 10.44
CA VAL A 232 -4.35 -2.47 11.57
C VAL A 232 -5.04 -1.67 12.68
N SER A 233 -5.72 -0.57 12.33
CA SER A 233 -6.43 0.26 13.30
C SER A 233 -7.52 -0.53 14.04
N ALA A 234 -8.27 -1.38 13.34
CA ALA A 234 -9.25 -2.26 13.97
C ALA A 234 -8.59 -3.28 14.93
N ASN A 235 -7.38 -3.75 14.64
CA ASN A 235 -6.67 -4.69 15.51
C ASN A 235 -6.13 -4.03 16.78
N VAL A 236 -5.68 -2.77 16.68
CA VAL A 236 -5.10 -2.02 17.79
C VAL A 236 -6.18 -1.47 18.72
N PHE A 237 -7.23 -0.88 18.16
CA PHE A 237 -8.21 -0.11 18.95
C PHE A 237 -9.47 -0.88 19.34
N ILE A 238 -9.74 -2.06 18.74
CA ILE A 238 -10.88 -2.89 19.13
C ILE A 238 -10.38 -4.04 20.01
N GLU A 239 -10.52 -3.88 21.32
CA GLU A 239 -10.17 -4.90 22.30
C GLU A 239 -11.07 -6.13 22.15
N ASN A 240 -10.55 -7.17 21.50
CA ASN A 240 -10.95 -8.54 21.73
C ASN A 240 -9.66 -9.36 21.74
N GLY A 241 -9.47 -10.25 22.71
CA GLY A 241 -8.22 -11.02 22.91
C GLY A 241 -7.89 -12.04 21.81
N GLY A 242 -7.76 -11.59 20.55
CA GLY A 242 -7.46 -12.38 19.36
C GLY A 242 -7.71 -11.61 18.05
N ILE A 243 -7.62 -12.30 16.89
CA ILE A 243 -7.98 -11.68 15.61
C ILE A 243 -9.48 -11.40 15.60
N SER A 244 -9.83 -10.15 15.82
CA SER A 244 -11.22 -9.69 15.92
C SER A 244 -11.97 -9.92 14.60
N TYR A 245 -13.24 -10.34 14.67
CA TYR A 245 -14.11 -10.46 13.49
C TYR A 245 -14.14 -9.21 12.59
N PRO A 246 -14.08 -7.96 13.11
CA PRO A 246 -13.89 -6.75 12.30
C PRO A 246 -12.62 -6.74 11.45
N VAL A 247 -11.50 -7.27 11.95
CA VAL A 247 -10.21 -7.33 11.24
C VAL A 247 -10.32 -8.30 10.06
N LEU A 248 -10.84 -9.51 10.32
CA LEU A 248 -11.08 -10.51 9.26
C LEU A 248 -12.10 -10.00 8.24
N GLY A 249 -13.16 -9.32 8.71
CA GLY A 249 -14.15 -8.68 7.86
C GLY A 249 -13.52 -7.65 6.93
N ALA A 250 -12.67 -6.77 7.46
CA ALA A 250 -11.96 -5.76 6.67
C ALA A 250 -11.00 -6.38 5.63
N MET A 251 -10.25 -7.42 6.02
CA MET A 251 -9.35 -8.15 5.11
C MET A 251 -10.10 -8.81 3.96
N LEU A 252 -11.14 -9.59 4.27
CA LEU A 252 -11.98 -10.26 3.28
C LEU A 252 -12.77 -9.26 2.42
N GLY A 253 -13.22 -8.16 3.01
CA GLY A 253 -13.90 -7.06 2.31
C GLY A 253 -12.98 -6.38 1.30
N THR A 254 -11.71 -6.15 1.65
CA THR A 254 -10.71 -5.61 0.72
C THR A 254 -10.50 -6.54 -0.47
N LEU A 255 -10.39 -7.84 -0.22
CA LEU A 255 -10.25 -8.85 -1.28
C LEU A 255 -11.47 -8.91 -2.19
N ALA A 256 -12.68 -8.86 -1.63
CA ALA A 256 -13.91 -8.80 -2.40
C ALA A 256 -13.96 -7.54 -3.27
N GLY A 257 -13.56 -6.38 -2.72
CA GLY A 257 -13.42 -5.12 -3.45
C GLY A 257 -12.44 -5.23 -4.62
N HIS A 258 -11.27 -5.87 -4.39
CA HIS A 258 -10.27 -6.11 -5.43
C HIS A 258 -10.78 -7.01 -6.56
N VAL A 259 -11.50 -8.08 -6.21
CA VAL A 259 -12.09 -8.99 -7.21
C VAL A 259 -13.13 -8.25 -8.05
N ILE A 260 -14.02 -7.46 -7.43
CA ILE A 260 -15.02 -6.67 -8.15
C ILE A 260 -14.35 -5.65 -9.09
N LEU A 261 -13.35 -4.92 -8.60
CA LEU A 261 -12.57 -3.98 -9.39
C LEU A 261 -11.93 -4.68 -10.59
N SER A 262 -11.27 -5.80 -10.36
CA SER A 262 -10.59 -6.58 -11.39
C SER A 262 -11.55 -7.05 -12.48
N ILE A 263 -12.74 -7.54 -12.10
CA ILE A 263 -13.80 -7.93 -13.06
C ILE A 263 -14.26 -6.74 -13.91
N LEU A 264 -14.42 -5.57 -13.32
CA LEU A 264 -14.85 -4.37 -14.04
C LEU A 264 -13.77 -3.86 -15.00
N VAL A 265 -12.49 -3.90 -14.59
CA VAL A 265 -11.35 -3.54 -15.43
C VAL A 265 -11.21 -4.51 -16.61
N MET A 266 -11.38 -5.81 -16.39
CA MET A 266 -11.40 -6.82 -17.46
C MET A 266 -12.52 -6.60 -18.48
N ARG A 267 -13.62 -5.94 -18.09
CA ARG A 267 -14.71 -5.54 -19.00
C ARG A 267 -14.38 -4.30 -19.83
N GLY A 268 -13.16 -3.77 -19.75
CA GLY A 268 -12.64 -2.73 -20.64
C GLY A 268 -13.00 -1.30 -20.25
N LYS A 269 -13.54 -1.07 -19.04
CA LYS A 269 -13.82 0.28 -18.54
C LYS A 269 -12.76 0.65 -17.51
N PRO A 270 -11.98 1.74 -17.69
CA PRO A 270 -11.14 2.25 -16.61
C PRO A 270 -12.03 2.62 -15.42
N GLN A 271 -11.64 2.18 -14.24
CA GLN A 271 -12.35 2.43 -12.98
C GLN A 271 -11.36 3.05 -11.98
N ALA A 272 -11.89 3.87 -11.08
CA ALA A 272 -11.15 4.33 -9.91
C ALA A 272 -10.89 3.15 -8.98
N GLY A 273 -9.65 2.97 -8.51
CA GLY A 273 -9.26 1.79 -7.73
C GLY A 273 -9.67 1.89 -6.27
N LEU A 274 -9.35 3.02 -5.63
CA LEU A 274 -9.57 3.25 -4.20
C LEU A 274 -11.04 3.14 -3.78
N PRO A 275 -12.04 3.61 -4.56
CA PRO A 275 -13.45 3.44 -4.20
C PRO A 275 -13.86 2.00 -3.96
N PHE A 276 -13.40 1.05 -4.78
CA PHE A 276 -13.80 -0.36 -4.63
C PHE A 276 -13.07 -1.03 -3.47
N LEU A 277 -11.77 -0.77 -3.33
CA LEU A 277 -10.96 -1.37 -2.27
C LEU A 277 -11.35 -0.82 -0.89
N ASN A 278 -11.42 0.51 -0.74
CA ASN A 278 -11.77 1.15 0.51
C ASN A 278 -13.21 0.85 0.91
N SER A 279 -14.17 0.92 -0.03
CA SER A 279 -15.57 0.59 0.30
C SER A 279 -15.72 -0.88 0.68
N GLY A 280 -15.02 -1.79 -0.02
CA GLY A 280 -14.98 -3.20 0.34
C GLY A 280 -14.46 -3.42 1.76
N ALA A 281 -13.34 -2.79 2.12
CA ALA A 281 -12.76 -2.87 3.46
C ALA A 281 -13.71 -2.31 4.54
N ILE A 282 -14.32 -1.15 4.30
CA ILE A 282 -15.25 -0.51 5.24
C ILE A 282 -16.50 -1.36 5.44
N LEU A 283 -17.12 -1.86 4.36
CA LEU A 283 -18.31 -2.72 4.44
C LEU A 283 -17.99 -4.04 5.15
N GLY A 284 -16.84 -4.64 4.84
CA GLY A 284 -16.37 -5.85 5.49
C GLY A 284 -16.10 -5.63 6.98
N PHE A 285 -15.49 -4.50 7.34
CA PHE A 285 -15.27 -4.10 8.73
C PHE A 285 -16.59 -3.99 9.50
N PHE A 286 -17.57 -3.23 9.00
CA PHE A 286 -18.87 -3.07 9.67
C PHE A 286 -19.64 -4.39 9.76
N ALA A 287 -19.56 -5.24 8.73
CA ALA A 287 -20.15 -6.59 8.81
C ALA A 287 -19.49 -7.42 9.92
N GLY A 288 -18.16 -7.35 10.07
CA GLY A 288 -17.44 -8.01 11.14
C GLY A 288 -17.79 -7.48 12.54
N VAL A 289 -18.01 -6.16 12.67
CA VAL A 289 -18.50 -5.55 13.91
C VAL A 289 -19.91 -6.03 14.28
N LEU A 290 -20.83 -6.06 13.31
CA LEU A 290 -22.19 -6.55 13.52
C LEU A 290 -22.20 -8.02 13.97
N LEU A 291 -21.30 -8.84 13.45
CA LEU A 291 -21.17 -10.24 13.80
C LEU A 291 -20.56 -10.46 15.19
N SER A 292 -19.61 -9.62 15.62
CA SER A 292 -19.02 -9.72 16.96
C SER A 292 -19.86 -9.05 18.05
N GLY A 293 -20.75 -8.13 17.69
CA GLY A 293 -21.42 -7.26 18.66
C GLY A 293 -20.48 -6.28 19.36
N ALA A 294 -19.30 -6.02 18.78
CA ALA A 294 -18.30 -5.12 19.36
C ALA A 294 -18.77 -3.66 19.32
N SER A 295 -18.47 -2.89 20.37
CA SER A 295 -18.63 -1.43 20.35
C SER A 295 -17.54 -0.80 19.49
N ILE A 296 -17.92 0.15 18.63
CA ILE A 296 -16.98 0.98 17.84
C ILE A 296 -16.58 2.26 18.61
N LEU A 297 -17.16 2.44 19.81
CA LEU A 297 -16.92 3.52 20.76
C LEU A 297 -16.20 2.98 21.98
#